data_AF-A0A8T4LD67-F1
#
_entry.id   AF-A0A8T4LD67-F1
#
_cell.length_a   1.000
_cell.length_b   1.000
_cell.length_c   1.000
_cell.angle_alpha   90.00
_cell.angle_beta   90.00
_cell.angle_gamma   90.00
#
_symmetry.space_group_name_H-M   'P 1'
#
loop_
_entity.id
_entity.type
_entity.pdbx_description
1 polymer ?
#
loop_
_entity_poly.entity_id
_entity_poly.type
_entity_poly.pdbx_seq_one_letter_code
_entity_poly.pdbx_strand_id
1 'polypeptide(L)'
;MDDQNLPPLPDLPAPSNFAGGIPKATAEGLVRVRENVSSFTARVRLVEDQLNNIRSHLELIDSSMIDKHKTIVKELRSLEDSGRELRAEMAKLNDLIERTIKRLESLSSKEEVKVLERYIEMWQPMNYVTRDELKSLVQKIIKEHSKKGE
;
A
#
# COMPACT_ATOMS: atom_id res chain seq x y z
N MET A 1 8.74 98.43 -9.82
CA MET A 1 7.82 97.76 -10.75
C MET A 1 8.06 96.27 -10.62
N ASP A 2 7.29 95.46 -9.93
CA ASP A 2 6.15 95.69 -9.03
C ASP A 2 6.16 94.53 -8.04
N ASP A 3 6.03 94.89 -6.76
CA ASP A 3 5.74 93.99 -5.66
C ASP A 3 4.39 93.32 -6.01
N GLN A 4 4.41 92.03 -6.36
CA GLN A 4 3.18 91.32 -6.70
C GLN A 4 2.38 91.10 -5.42
N ASN A 5 1.50 92.07 -5.18
CA ASN A 5 0.40 92.07 -4.24
C ASN A 5 -0.51 90.86 -4.54
N LEU A 6 -0.20 89.70 -3.94
CA LEU A 6 -1.11 88.56 -3.91
C LEU A 6 -2.30 88.95 -3.00
N PRO A 7 -3.56 88.78 -3.46
CA PRO A 7 -4.71 89.01 -2.59
C PRO A 7 -4.64 88.06 -1.37
N PRO A 8 -5.07 88.51 -0.17
CA PRO A 8 -5.13 87.63 0.99
C PRO A 8 -6.03 86.43 0.64
N LEU A 9 -5.53 85.22 0.91
CA LEU A 9 -6.31 84.00 0.70
C LEU A 9 -7.67 84.16 1.40
N PRO A 10 -8.79 83.83 0.74
CA PRO A 10 -10.08 83.81 1.42
C PRO A 10 -9.99 82.84 2.60
N ASP A 11 -10.38 83.32 3.79
CA ASP A 11 -10.44 82.50 5.00
C ASP A 11 -11.30 81.27 4.71
N LEU A 12 -10.63 80.12 4.56
CA LEU A 12 -11.30 78.85 4.52
C LEU A 12 -12.10 78.74 5.83
N PRO A 13 -13.41 78.42 5.78
CA PRO A 13 -14.15 78.18 7.00
C PRO A 13 -13.40 77.11 7.77
N ALA A 14 -13.05 77.42 9.03
CA ALA A 14 -12.43 76.47 9.95
C ALA A 14 -13.17 75.13 9.83
N PRO A 15 -12.47 73.98 9.79
CA PRO A 15 -13.11 72.68 9.61
C PRO A 15 -14.23 72.60 10.63
N SER A 16 -15.48 72.72 10.15
CA SER A 16 -16.65 72.63 10.99
C SER A 16 -16.54 71.28 11.65
N ASN A 17 -16.30 71.28 12.95
CA ASN A 17 -16.25 70.08 13.76
C ASN A 17 -17.45 69.26 13.37
N PHE A 18 -17.21 68.18 12.63
CA PHE A 18 -18.23 67.20 12.29
C PHE A 18 -18.52 66.49 13.61
N ALA A 19 -19.30 67.17 14.47
CA ALA A 19 -19.81 66.70 15.74
C ALA A 19 -20.94 65.69 15.53
N GLY A 20 -20.86 64.92 14.44
CA GLY A 20 -21.50 63.63 14.30
C GLY A 20 -20.42 62.59 14.58
N GLY A 21 -20.07 62.40 15.85
CA GLY A 21 -19.33 61.20 16.24
C GLY A 21 -20.07 60.00 15.67
N ILE A 22 -19.34 59.11 14.99
CA ILE A 22 -19.88 57.82 14.53
C ILE A 22 -20.69 57.24 15.69
N PRO A 23 -21.99 56.94 15.53
CA PRO A 23 -22.82 56.49 16.64
C PRO A 23 -22.10 55.35 17.34
N LYS A 24 -21.97 55.39 18.68
CA LYS A 24 -21.23 54.37 19.45
C LYS A 24 -21.61 52.93 19.05
N ALA A 25 -22.88 52.73 18.71
CA ALA A 25 -23.41 51.47 18.18
C ALA A 25 -22.74 50.98 16.87
N THR A 26 -22.39 51.89 15.95
CA THR A 26 -21.66 51.56 14.71
C THR A 26 -20.17 51.33 14.94
N ALA A 27 -19.55 52.01 15.92
CA ALA A 27 -18.16 51.76 16.29
C ALA A 27 -17.98 50.38 16.94
N GLU A 28 -18.89 49.97 17.82
CA GLU A 28 -18.91 48.64 18.44
C GLU A 28 -19.13 47.52 17.40
N GLY A 29 -19.97 47.75 16.38
CA GLY A 29 -20.16 46.83 15.27
C GLY A 29 -18.88 46.60 14.46
N LEU A 30 -18.12 47.65 14.16
CA LEU A 30 -16.84 47.56 13.46
C LEU A 30 -15.78 46.82 14.27
N VAL A 31 -15.74 47.02 15.59
CA VAL A 31 -14.83 46.27 16.48
C VAL A 31 -15.16 44.78 16.46
N ARG A 32 -16.45 44.41 16.54
CA ARG A 32 -16.88 43.00 16.44
C ARG A 32 -16.54 42.37 15.10
N VAL A 33 -16.74 43.10 14.00
CA VAL A 33 -16.34 42.62 12.66
C VAL A 33 -14.83 42.43 12.59
N ARG A 34 -14.04 43.35 13.14
CA ARG A 34 -12.57 43.23 13.20
C ARG A 34 -12.13 42.01 14.01
N GLU A 35 -12.75 41.74 15.16
CA GLU A 35 -12.47 40.57 15.98
C GLU A 35 -12.84 39.27 15.26
N ASN A 36 -13.99 39.24 14.57
CA ASN A 36 -14.41 38.11 13.75
C ASN A 36 -13.47 37.85 12.57
N VAL A 37 -12.99 38.90 11.89
CA VAL A 37 -12.01 38.77 10.81
C VAL A 37 -10.65 38.28 11.34
N SER A 38 -10.23 38.78 12.50
CA SER A 38 -8.99 38.33 13.15
C SER A 38 -9.06 36.85 13.54
N SER A 39 -10.14 36.43 14.19
CA SER A 39 -10.36 35.03 14.57
C SER A 39 -10.52 34.11 13.35
N PHE A 40 -11.16 34.59 12.28
CA PHE A 40 -11.24 33.85 11.01
C PHE A 40 -9.86 33.67 10.38
N THR A 41 -9.03 34.73 10.35
CA THR A 41 -7.65 34.66 9.83
C THR A 41 -6.81 33.66 10.63
N ALA A 42 -6.96 33.64 11.96
CA ALA A 42 -6.27 32.66 12.80
C ALA A 42 -6.71 31.22 12.50
N ARG A 43 -8.00 30.99 12.26
CA ARG A 43 -8.52 29.67 11.87
C ARG A 43 -8.04 29.24 10.50
N VAL A 44 -7.98 30.15 9.53
CA VAL A 44 -7.44 29.86 8.18
C VAL A 44 -5.98 29.42 8.28
N ARG A 45 -5.15 30.15 9.04
CA ARG A 45 -3.75 29.77 9.26
C ARG A 45 -3.60 28.38 9.88
N LEU A 46 -4.43 28.06 10.88
CA LEU A 46 -4.41 26.74 11.50
C LEU A 46 -4.75 25.63 10.49
N VAL A 47 -5.73 25.87 9.62
CA VAL A 47 -6.08 24.94 8.53
C VAL A 47 -4.95 24.82 7.52
N GLU A 48 -4.30 25.92 7.14
CA GLU A 48 -3.14 25.91 6.26
C GLU A 48 -1.98 25.09 6.86
N ASP A 49 -1.69 25.27 8.15
CA ASP A 49 -0.68 24.50 8.86
C ASP A 49 -1.03 23.01 8.90
N GLN A 50 -2.29 22.66 9.15
CA GLN A 50 -2.76 21.27 9.11
C GLN A 50 -2.66 20.67 7.71
N LEU A 51 -3.00 21.43 6.66
CA LEU A 51 -2.87 20.98 5.27
C LEU A 51 -1.41 20.73 4.91
N ASN A 52 -0.50 21.61 5.34
CA ASN A 52 0.93 21.42 5.13
C ASN A 52 1.44 20.16 5.86
N ASN A 53 0.95 19.88 7.06
CA ASN A 53 1.31 18.68 7.80
C ASN A 53 0.75 17.39 7.17
N ILE A 54 -0.49 17.43 6.66
CA ILE A 54 -1.07 16.29 5.93
C ILE A 54 -0.28 16.04 4.66
N ARG A 55 0.09 17.10 3.93
CA ARG A 55 0.89 17.00 2.72
C ARG A 55 2.25 16.36 2.99
N SER A 56 2.96 16.80 4.03
CA SER A 56 4.26 16.22 4.38
C SER A 56 4.14 14.75 4.78
N HIS A 57 3.10 14.38 5.52
CA HIS A 57 2.81 12.98 5.83
C HIS A 57 2.48 12.16 4.58
N LEU A 58 1.74 12.71 3.62
CA LEU A 58 1.44 12.05 2.35
C LEU A 58 2.72 11.80 1.56
N GLU A 59 3.61 12.80 1.45
CA GLU A 59 4.89 12.67 0.75
C GLU A 59 5.78 11.58 1.38
N LEU A 60 5.77 11.47 2.71
CA LEU A 60 6.48 10.39 3.43
C LEU A 60 5.85 9.01 3.18
N ILE A 61 4.52 8.93 3.17
CA ILE A 61 3.80 7.68 2.86
C ILE A 61 4.10 7.24 1.44
N ASP A 62 4.07 8.16 0.47
CA ASP A 62 4.37 7.85 -0.93
C ASP A 62 5.80 7.34 -1.10
N SER A 63 6.77 8.02 -0.47
CA SER A 63 8.16 7.56 -0.48
C SER A 63 8.31 6.17 0.14
N SER A 64 7.71 5.97 1.32
CA SER A 64 7.73 4.70 2.03
C SER A 64 7.07 3.57 1.22
N MET A 65 5.94 3.86 0.57
CA MET A 65 5.22 2.90 -0.27
C MET A 65 6.06 2.50 -1.50
N ILE A 66 6.74 3.45 -2.14
CA ILE A 66 7.65 3.18 -3.26
C ILE A 66 8.80 2.26 -2.80
N ASP A 67 9.40 2.54 -1.65
CA ASP A 67 10.51 1.74 -1.12
C ASP A 67 10.07 0.33 -0.71
N LYS A 68 8.88 0.21 -0.08
CA LYS A 68 8.27 -1.09 0.22
C LYS A 68 7.96 -1.87 -1.05
N HIS A 69 7.41 -1.23 -2.07
CA HIS A 69 7.13 -1.87 -3.35
C HIS A 69 8.41 -2.42 -4.01
N LYS A 70 9.48 -1.61 -4.06
CA LYS A 70 10.79 -2.05 -4.56
C LYS A 70 11.34 -3.24 -3.78
N THR A 71 11.21 -3.21 -2.45
CA THR A 71 11.67 -4.29 -1.57
C THR A 71 10.91 -5.59 -1.86
N ILE A 72 9.58 -5.52 -1.95
CA ILE A 72 8.73 -6.69 -2.26
C ILE A 72 9.07 -7.27 -3.64
N VAL A 73 9.26 -6.42 -4.65
CA VAL A 73 9.65 -6.90 -6.00
C VAL A 73 11.01 -7.60 -5.96
N LYS A 74 11.96 -7.09 -5.19
CA LYS A 74 13.28 -7.72 -5.01
C LYS A 74 13.16 -9.06 -4.30
N GLU A 75 12.40 -9.13 -3.22
CA GLU A 75 12.16 -10.36 -2.46
C GLU A 75 11.45 -11.42 -3.33
N LEU A 76 10.46 -11.01 -4.13
CA LEU A 76 9.76 -11.91 -5.05
C LEU A 76 10.71 -12.51 -6.10
N ARG A 77 11.61 -11.69 -6.68
CA ARG A 77 12.64 -12.18 -7.59
C ARG A 77 13.59 -13.16 -6.91
N SER A 78 14.04 -12.84 -5.70
CA SER A 78 14.90 -13.75 -4.92
C SER A 78 14.19 -15.08 -4.64
N LEU A 79 12.89 -15.06 -4.32
CA LEU A 79 12.11 -16.26 -4.08
C LEU A 79 11.91 -17.08 -5.36
N GLU A 80 11.71 -16.42 -6.50
CA GLU A 80 11.67 -17.08 -7.80
C GLU A 80 13.00 -17.78 -8.11
N ASP A 81 14.13 -17.10 -7.88
CA ASP A 81 15.46 -17.65 -8.09
C ASP A 81 15.73 -18.85 -7.18
N SER A 82 15.43 -18.74 -5.87
CA SER A 82 15.51 -19.88 -4.95
C SER A 82 14.59 -21.03 -5.34
N GLY A 83 13.39 -20.74 -5.86
CA GLY A 83 12.47 -21.75 -6.36
C GLY A 83 13.00 -22.48 -7.60
N ARG A 84 13.72 -21.78 -8.49
CA ARG A 84 14.40 -22.39 -9.65
C ARG A 84 15.58 -23.25 -9.21
N GLU A 85 16.37 -22.78 -8.28
CA GLU A 85 17.49 -23.53 -7.70
C GLU A 85 17.02 -24.83 -7.05
N LEU A 86 15.97 -24.76 -6.22
CA LEU A 86 15.39 -25.93 -5.58
C LEU A 86 14.88 -26.96 -6.60
N ARG A 87 14.25 -26.52 -7.70
CA ARG A 87 13.86 -27.43 -8.80
C ARG A 87 15.07 -28.11 -9.45
N ALA A 88 16.16 -27.37 -9.65
CA ALA A 88 17.39 -27.93 -10.20
C ALA A 88 18.05 -28.94 -9.25
N GLU A 89 18.04 -28.67 -7.94
CA GLU A 89 18.50 -29.61 -6.92
C GLU A 89 17.65 -30.88 -6.86
N MET A 90 16.33 -30.75 -6.92
CA MET A 90 15.41 -31.91 -6.98
C MET A 90 15.66 -32.77 -8.23
N ALA A 91 15.93 -32.15 -9.38
CA ALA A 91 16.29 -32.89 -10.58
C ALA A 91 17.61 -33.67 -10.42
N LYS A 92 18.62 -33.07 -9.78
CA LYS A 92 19.88 -33.76 -9.46
C LYS A 92 19.67 -34.91 -8.48
N LEU A 93 18.82 -34.71 -7.48
CA LEU A 93 18.47 -35.73 -6.50
C LEU A 93 17.78 -36.92 -7.17
N ASN A 94 16.85 -36.67 -8.09
CA ASN A 94 16.21 -37.72 -8.89
C ASN A 94 17.23 -38.51 -9.73
N ASP A 95 18.18 -37.84 -10.41
CA ASP A 95 19.24 -38.54 -11.16
C ASP A 95 20.13 -39.40 -10.23
N LEU A 96 20.48 -38.89 -9.05
CA LEU A 96 21.21 -39.64 -8.03
C LEU A 96 20.43 -40.87 -7.54
N ILE A 97 19.13 -40.73 -7.32
CA ILE A 97 18.24 -41.82 -6.95
C ILE A 97 18.20 -42.87 -8.07
N GLU A 98 17.95 -42.47 -9.33
CA GLU A 98 17.91 -43.40 -10.46
C GLU A 98 19.23 -44.17 -10.64
N ARG A 99 20.37 -43.48 -10.49
CA ARG A 99 21.69 -44.12 -10.53
C ARG A 99 21.88 -45.09 -9.37
N THR A 100 21.37 -44.75 -8.19
CA THR A 100 21.39 -45.63 -7.02
C THR A 100 20.54 -46.87 -7.26
N ILE A 101 19.33 -46.74 -7.78
CA ILE A 101 18.48 -47.88 -8.16
C ILE A 101 19.20 -48.79 -9.15
N LYS A 102 19.76 -48.25 -10.24
CA LYS A 102 20.50 -49.05 -11.24
C LYS A 102 21.67 -49.83 -10.64
N ARG A 103 22.36 -49.26 -9.65
CA ARG A 103 23.42 -49.96 -8.91
C ARG A 103 22.83 -51.03 -7.99
N LEU A 104 21.73 -50.76 -7.29
CA LEU A 104 21.03 -51.76 -6.47
C LEU A 104 20.47 -52.90 -7.31
N GLU A 105 19.90 -52.65 -8.50
CA GLU A 105 19.47 -53.68 -9.45
C GLU A 105 20.59 -54.62 -9.84
N SER A 106 21.82 -54.09 -9.96
CA SER A 106 23.00 -54.91 -10.24
C SER A 106 23.51 -55.71 -9.04
N LEU A 107 23.10 -55.36 -7.81
CA LEU A 107 23.61 -55.91 -6.55
C LEU A 107 22.58 -56.73 -5.75
N SER A 108 21.27 -56.53 -5.96
CA SER A 108 20.18 -57.08 -5.13
C SER A 108 19.17 -57.92 -5.94
N SER A 109 18.54 -58.89 -5.27
CA SER A 109 17.42 -59.68 -5.79
C SER A 109 16.26 -58.76 -6.18
N LYS A 110 15.64 -58.99 -7.35
CA LYS A 110 14.59 -58.17 -8.03
C LYS A 110 13.43 -57.61 -7.16
N GLU A 111 13.28 -58.11 -5.94
CA GLU A 111 12.21 -57.78 -5.02
C GLU A 111 12.46 -56.45 -4.25
N GLU A 112 13.70 -56.14 -3.86
CA GLU A 112 14.03 -54.91 -3.12
C GLU A 112 13.98 -53.65 -4.01
N VAL A 113 14.34 -53.80 -5.29
CA VAL A 113 14.27 -52.75 -6.30
C VAL A 113 12.82 -52.28 -6.51
N LYS A 114 11.87 -53.22 -6.53
CA LYS A 114 10.45 -52.96 -6.77
C LYS A 114 9.80 -52.13 -5.65
N VAL A 115 10.31 -52.27 -4.43
CA VAL A 115 9.87 -51.50 -3.27
C VAL A 115 10.39 -50.05 -3.35
N LEU A 116 11.65 -49.86 -3.75
CA LEU A 116 12.26 -48.55 -3.96
C LEU A 116 11.59 -47.76 -5.09
N GLU A 117 11.32 -48.40 -6.22
CA GLU A 117 10.60 -47.79 -7.35
C GLU A 117 9.26 -47.21 -6.90
N ARG A 118 8.51 -47.96 -6.09
CA ARG A 118 7.22 -47.54 -5.53
C ARG A 118 7.36 -46.37 -4.54
N TYR A 119 8.43 -46.31 -3.77
CA TYR A 119 8.69 -45.16 -2.88
C TYR A 119 9.04 -43.89 -3.65
N ILE A 120 9.68 -44.02 -4.81
CA ILE A 120 10.07 -42.89 -5.66
C ILE A 120 8.86 -42.33 -6.43
N GLU A 121 7.98 -43.20 -6.94
CA GLU A 121 6.69 -42.77 -7.50
C GLU A 121 5.87 -41.98 -6.47
N MET A 122 5.92 -42.37 -5.20
CA MET A 122 5.24 -41.69 -4.11
C MET A 122 5.87 -40.35 -3.73
N TRP A 123 7.14 -40.13 -4.07
CA TRP A 123 7.87 -38.88 -3.87
C TRP A 123 7.70 -37.87 -5.01
N GLN A 124 7.05 -38.24 -6.13
CA GLN A 124 6.71 -37.27 -7.16
C GLN A 124 5.72 -36.22 -6.59
N PRO A 125 6.10 -34.93 -6.51
CA PRO A 125 5.29 -33.89 -5.87
C PRO A 125 3.97 -33.61 -6.61
N MET A 126 3.78 -34.21 -7.79
CA MET A 126 2.60 -34.03 -8.61
C MET A 126 1.40 -34.91 -8.21
N ASN A 127 1.61 -35.88 -7.32
CA ASN A 127 0.59 -36.86 -6.91
C ASN A 127 0.03 -36.64 -5.49
N TYR A 128 0.35 -35.51 -4.83
CA TYR A 128 -0.25 -35.19 -3.53
C TYR A 128 -1.70 -34.74 -3.72
N VAL A 129 -2.60 -35.72 -3.78
CA VAL A 129 -4.05 -35.52 -3.71
C VAL A 129 -4.39 -34.97 -2.32
N THR A 130 -5.08 -33.84 -2.24
CA THR A 130 -5.54 -33.30 -0.96
C THR A 130 -6.56 -34.27 -0.32
N ARG A 131 -6.66 -34.28 1.02
CA ARG A 131 -7.57 -35.21 1.74
C ARG A 131 -9.01 -35.13 1.25
N ASP A 132 -9.43 -33.96 0.78
CA ASP A 132 -10.77 -33.71 0.27
C ASP A 132 -10.98 -34.28 -1.14
N GLU A 133 -9.98 -34.17 -2.01
CA GLU A 133 -9.98 -34.79 -3.34
C GLU A 133 -10.05 -36.32 -3.22
N LEU A 134 -9.30 -36.91 -2.28
CA LEU A 134 -9.34 -38.36 -2.01
C LEU A 134 -10.72 -38.82 -1.56
N LYS A 135 -11.36 -38.11 -0.62
CA LYS A 135 -12.72 -38.43 -0.17
C LYS A 135 -13.74 -38.36 -1.31
N SER A 136 -13.61 -37.37 -2.19
CA SER A 136 -14.49 -37.20 -3.34
C SER A 136 -14.33 -38.33 -4.37
N LEU A 137 -13.10 -38.80 -4.60
CA LEU A 137 -12.79 -39.94 -5.45
C LEU A 137 -13.37 -41.25 -4.88
N VAL A 138 -13.17 -41.49 -3.59
CA VAL A 138 -13.71 -42.68 -2.91
C VAL A 138 -15.24 -42.69 -2.94
N GLN A 139 -15.89 -41.55 -2.68
CA GLN A 139 -17.36 -41.47 -2.77
C GLN A 139 -17.89 -41.70 -4.19
N LYS A 140 -17.18 -41.24 -5.23
CA LYS A 140 -17.54 -41.53 -6.63
C LYS A 140 -17.43 -43.01 -6.92
N ILE A 141 -16.33 -43.65 -6.53
CA ILE A 141 -16.10 -45.09 -6.73
C ILE A 141 -17.19 -45.93 -6.02
N ILE A 142 -17.53 -45.59 -4.77
CA ILE A 142 -18.58 -46.30 -4.01
C ILE A 142 -19.97 -46.14 -4.66
N LYS A 143 -20.32 -44.93 -5.11
CA LYS A 143 -21.60 -44.67 -5.79
C LYS A 143 -21.71 -45.39 -7.14
N GLU A 144 -20.61 -45.50 -7.87
CA GLU A 144 -20.57 -46.19 -9.15
C GLU A 144 -20.73 -47.71 -8.99
N HIS A 145 -20.15 -48.28 -7.92
CA HIS A 145 -20.32 -49.70 -7.60
C HIS A 145 -21.71 -50.03 -7.03
N SER A 146 -22.35 -49.09 -6.31
CA SER A 146 -23.74 -49.27 -5.85
C SER A 146 -24.76 -49.21 -6.99
N LYS A 147 -24.45 -48.56 -8.12
CA LYS A 147 -25.32 -48.48 -9.31
C LYS A 147 -25.17 -49.63 -10.30
N LYS A 148 -24.09 -50.41 -10.21
CA LYS A 148 -23.87 -51.61 -11.05
C LYS A 148 -24.38 -52.90 -10.41
N GLY A 149 -24.97 -52.82 -9.21
CA GLY A 149 -25.50 -53.96 -8.46
C GLY A 149 -27.04 -54.00 -8.36
N GLU A 150 -27.75 -53.10 -9.05
CA GLU A 150 -29.19 -53.22 -9.39
C GLU A 150 -29.32 -53.63 -10.86
#